data_AF-A0A4R4ZWZ9-F1
#
_entry.id   AF-A0A4R4ZWZ9-F1
#
_cell.length_a   1.000
_cell.length_b   1.000
_cell.length_c   1.000
_cell.angle_alpha   90.00
_cell.angle_beta   90.00
_cell.angle_gamma   90.00
#
_symmetry.space_group_name_H-M   'P 1'
#
loop_
_entity.id
_entity.type
_entity.pdbx_description
1 polymer ?
#
loop_
_entity_poly.entity_id
_entity_poly.type
_entity_poly.pdbx_seq_one_letter_code
_entity_poly.pdbx_strand_id
1 'polypeptide(L)'
;MSHNELQQLESLLFQALPDPRGFADRVLEQLLDRLATEPAGSQPVTVVQPSAGPGDTEILLAAALGACVCWGHDPGCPVCAGRGGAGWTDPDLELYAEYVAPAVQRRAAARTRATDDSVVTNGGAPQEGVRS
;
A
#
# COMPACT_ATOMS: atom_id res chain seq x y z
N MET A 1 -17.55 -7.87 30.53
CA MET A 1 -17.94 -6.44 30.57
C MET A 1 -18.78 -6.24 31.82
N SER A 2 -18.34 -5.34 32.70
CA SER A 2 -19.03 -5.06 33.95
C SER A 2 -20.25 -4.16 33.69
N HIS A 3 -21.28 -4.26 34.53
CA HIS A 3 -22.52 -3.48 34.39
C HIS A 3 -22.27 -1.95 34.37
N ASN A 4 -21.19 -1.51 35.01
CA ASN A 4 -20.77 -0.10 35.08
C ASN A 4 -20.23 0.41 33.73
N GLU A 5 -19.49 -0.42 32.99
CA GLU A 5 -18.98 -0.08 31.65
C GLU A 5 -20.13 0.14 30.66
N LEU A 6 -21.19 -0.66 30.75
CA LEU A 6 -22.38 -0.51 29.91
C LEU A 6 -23.13 0.79 30.20
N GLN A 7 -23.28 1.16 31.49
CA GLN A 7 -23.92 2.42 31.87
C GLN A 7 -23.10 3.64 31.44
N GLN A 8 -21.77 3.57 31.52
CA GLN A 8 -20.90 4.63 31.01
C GLN A 8 -20.98 4.76 29.49
N LEU A 9 -20.96 3.64 28.76
CA LEU A 9 -21.14 3.64 27.30
C LEU A 9 -22.48 4.23 26.89
N GLU A 10 -23.57 3.85 27.57
CA GLU A 10 -24.90 4.37 27.29
C GLU A 10 -24.98 5.89 27.52
N SER A 11 -24.41 6.38 28.64
CA SER A 11 -24.35 7.83 28.91
C SER A 11 -23.56 8.59 27.85
N LEU A 12 -22.44 8.04 27.39
CA LEU A 12 -21.62 8.66 26.34
C LEU A 12 -22.34 8.67 25.00
N LEU A 13 -23.07 7.60 24.67
CA LEU A 13 -23.85 7.50 23.44
C LEU A 13 -24.95 8.57 23.39
N PHE A 14 -25.70 8.74 24.49
CA PHE A 14 -26.73 9.77 24.59
C PHE A 14 -26.17 11.19 24.55
N GLN A 15 -24.95 11.40 25.06
CA GLN A 15 -24.29 12.71 25.03
C GLN A 15 -23.74 13.06 23.65
N ALA A 16 -23.18 12.08 22.94
CA ALA A 16 -22.63 12.27 21.59
C ALA A 16 -23.73 12.41 20.52
N LEU A 17 -24.85 11.71 20.70
CA LEU A 17 -25.99 11.72 19.78
C LEU A 17 -27.28 12.07 20.55
N PRO A 18 -27.47 13.35 20.91
CA PRO A 18 -28.66 13.78 21.64
C PRO A 18 -29.96 13.61 20.84
N ASP A 19 -29.86 13.55 19.50
CA ASP A 19 -30.97 13.23 18.60
C ASP A 19 -30.49 12.34 17.43
N PRO A 20 -30.49 11.01 17.60
CA PRO A 20 -30.00 10.10 16.57
C PRO A 20 -30.93 10.07 15.33
N ARG A 21 -32.23 10.34 15.51
CA ARG A 21 -33.20 10.35 14.41
C ARG A 21 -33.06 11.60 13.57
N GLY A 22 -33.03 12.79 14.19
CA GLY A 22 -32.81 14.04 13.45
C GLY A 22 -31.40 14.15 12.86
N PHE A 23 -30.42 13.42 13.39
CA PHE A 23 -29.14 13.23 12.70
C PHE A 23 -29.30 12.40 11.43
N ALA A 24 -29.94 11.22 11.52
CA ALA A 24 -30.16 10.35 10.37
C ALA A 24 -30.96 11.03 9.25
N ASP A 25 -32.02 11.76 9.60
CA ASP A 25 -32.85 12.49 8.64
C ASP A 25 -32.04 13.55 7.89
N ARG A 26 -31.20 14.34 8.57
CA ARG A 26 -30.34 15.34 7.93
C ARG A 26 -29.29 14.72 7.00
N VAL A 27 -28.70 13.59 7.39
CA VAL A 27 -27.75 12.86 6.53
C VAL A 27 -28.46 12.33 5.28
N LEU A 28 -29.66 11.78 5.45
CA LEU A 28 -30.46 11.26 4.34
C LEU A 28 -30.87 12.38 3.38
N GLU A 29 -31.33 13.52 3.91
CA GLU A 29 -31.64 14.72 3.12
C GLU A 29 -30.42 15.21 2.33
N GLN A 30 -29.25 15.32 2.97
CA GLN A 30 -28.01 15.68 2.27
C GLN A 30 -27.62 14.69 1.18
N LEU A 31 -27.82 13.39 1.41
CA LEU A 31 -27.52 12.35 0.42
C LEU A 31 -28.46 12.44 -0.78
N LEU A 32 -29.76 12.63 -0.53
CA LEU A 32 -30.77 12.78 -1.57
C LEU A 32 -30.53 14.05 -2.39
N ASP A 33 -30.17 15.17 -1.75
CA ASP A 33 -29.83 16.43 -2.43
C ASP A 33 -28.61 16.27 -3.35
N ARG A 34 -27.58 15.55 -2.87
CA ARG A 34 -26.40 15.20 -3.68
C ARG A 34 -26.68 14.25 -4.83
N LEU A 35 -27.66 13.35 -4.68
CA LEU A 35 -28.06 12.43 -5.74
C LEU A 35 -28.96 13.11 -6.77
N ALA A 36 -29.82 14.04 -6.33
CA ALA A 36 -30.68 14.84 -7.21
C ALA A 36 -29.87 15.83 -8.05
N THR A 37 -28.74 16.30 -7.52
CA THR A 37 -27.77 17.08 -8.27
C THR A 37 -26.83 16.12 -9.02
N GLU A 38 -27.17 15.74 -10.26
CA GLU A 38 -26.19 15.04 -11.11
C GLU A 38 -24.89 15.87 -11.16
N PRO A 39 -23.73 15.34 -10.72
CA PRO A 39 -22.50 16.06 -10.90
C PRO A 39 -22.24 16.09 -12.41
N ALA A 40 -22.28 17.29 -12.99
CA ALA A 40 -21.76 17.54 -14.32
C ALA A 40 -20.25 17.20 -14.30
N GLY A 41 -19.93 15.94 -14.60
CA GLY A 41 -18.59 15.38 -14.54
C GLY A 41 -18.44 14.33 -13.45
N SER A 42 -18.73 13.07 -13.80
CA SER A 42 -18.22 11.89 -13.11
C SER A 42 -16.70 11.86 -13.16
N GLN A 43 -16.04 12.66 -12.31
CA GLN A 43 -14.72 12.30 -11.85
C GLN A 43 -14.90 11.34 -10.67
N PRO A 44 -14.22 10.19 -10.66
CA PRO A 44 -14.33 9.25 -9.56
C PRO A 44 -13.93 9.99 -8.27
N VAL A 45 -14.88 10.12 -7.35
CA VAL A 45 -14.61 10.57 -5.98
C VAL A 45 -13.64 9.54 -5.43
N THR A 46 -12.37 9.93 -5.37
CA THR A 46 -11.36 9.13 -4.71
C THR A 46 -11.70 9.23 -3.24
N VAL A 47 -12.35 8.21 -2.69
CA VAL A 47 -12.39 8.04 -1.24
C VAL A 47 -10.93 8.03 -0.83
N VAL A 48 -10.48 9.10 -0.18
CA VAL A 48 -9.18 9.12 0.47
C VAL A 48 -9.30 8.08 1.56
N GLN A 49 -8.92 6.84 1.25
CA GLN A 49 -8.64 5.86 2.29
C GLN A 49 -7.67 6.55 3.26
N PRO A 50 -7.85 6.41 4.58
CA PRO A 50 -6.87 6.92 5.52
C PRO A 50 -5.54 6.33 5.08
N SER A 51 -4.70 7.19 4.51
CA SER A 51 -3.37 6.81 4.07
C SER A 51 -2.71 6.24 5.30
N ALA A 52 -2.41 4.94 5.27
CA ALA A 52 -1.64 4.25 6.28
C ALA A 52 -0.53 5.20 6.73
N GLY A 53 -0.44 5.46 8.04
CA GLY A 53 0.49 6.47 8.55
C GLY A 53 1.90 6.17 8.06
N PRO A 54 2.81 7.16 7.99
CA PRO A 54 4.16 6.96 7.46
C PRO A 54 4.95 5.81 8.10
N GLY A 55 4.56 5.32 9.29
CA GLY A 55 5.14 4.12 9.93
C GLY A 55 4.48 2.77 9.56
N ASP A 56 3.23 2.77 9.08
CA ASP A 56 2.52 1.54 8.74
C ASP A 56 3.11 0.91 7.47
N THR A 57 3.55 1.72 6.52
CA THR A 57 4.18 1.24 5.28
C THR A 57 5.50 0.51 5.56
N GLU A 58 6.31 0.99 6.51
CA GLU A 58 7.57 0.34 6.88
C GLU A 58 7.34 -1.01 7.54
N ILE A 59 6.30 -1.12 8.36
CA ILE A 59 5.90 -2.38 9.00
C ILE A 59 5.40 -3.38 7.95
N LEU A 60 4.51 -2.95 7.06
CA LEU A 60 3.96 -3.80 6.00
C LEU A 60 5.05 -4.26 5.02
N LEU A 61 5.98 -3.38 4.66
CA LEU A 61 7.08 -3.74 3.78
C LEU A 61 8.07 -4.69 4.45
N ALA A 62 8.35 -4.51 5.74
CA ALA A 62 9.16 -5.46 6.51
C ALA A 62 8.50 -6.85 6.52
N ALA A 63 7.19 -6.92 6.78
CA ALA A 63 6.43 -8.17 6.74
C ALA A 63 6.44 -8.82 5.35
N ALA A 64 6.22 -8.03 4.28
CA ALA A 64 6.26 -8.50 2.90
C ALA A 64 7.60 -9.11 2.49
N LEU A 65 8.70 -8.75 3.17
CA LEU A 65 10.03 -9.26 2.89
C LEU A 65 10.55 -10.25 3.95
N GLY A 66 9.73 -10.59 4.95
CA GLY A 66 10.17 -11.43 6.07
C GLY A 66 11.31 -10.79 6.87
N ALA A 67 11.24 -9.47 7.08
CA ALA A 67 12.20 -8.69 7.84
C ALA A 67 11.62 -8.25 9.19
N CYS A 68 12.51 -7.91 10.13
CA CYS A 68 12.13 -7.17 11.32
C CYS A 68 11.89 -5.70 10.95
N VAL A 69 11.05 -4.99 11.70
CA VAL A 69 10.81 -3.55 11.53
C VAL A 69 12.10 -2.71 11.67
N CYS A 70 13.08 -3.18 12.45
CA CYS A 70 14.40 -2.52 12.53
C CYS A 70 15.32 -2.84 11.34
N TRP A 71 14.91 -3.75 10.45
CA TRP A 71 15.68 -4.21 9.28
C TRP A 71 17.07 -4.78 9.62
N GLY A 72 17.31 -5.16 10.87
CA GLY A 72 18.62 -5.61 11.37
C GLY A 72 19.61 -4.47 11.67
N HIS A 73 19.22 -3.20 11.58
CA HIS A 73 20.12 -2.07 11.85
C HIS A 73 20.37 -1.86 13.35
N ASP A 74 19.46 -2.35 14.21
CA ASP A 74 19.59 -2.24 15.66
C ASP A 74 20.13 -3.55 16.28
N PRO A 75 21.40 -3.60 16.71
CA PRO A 75 21.97 -4.75 17.40
C PRO A 75 21.34 -4.99 18.78
N GLY A 76 20.71 -3.98 19.38
CA GLY A 76 19.97 -4.07 20.64
C GLY A 76 18.51 -4.46 20.48
N CYS A 77 18.04 -4.73 19.25
CA CYS A 77 16.63 -4.99 18.99
C CYS A 77 16.14 -6.21 19.79
N PRO A 78 15.09 -6.08 20.62
CA PRO A 78 14.60 -7.17 21.46
C PRO A 78 13.98 -8.33 20.67
N VAL A 79 13.67 -8.11 19.38
CA VAL A 79 13.04 -9.10 18.51
C VAL A 79 14.09 -9.89 17.71
N CYS A 80 15.02 -9.20 17.04
CA CYS A 80 15.95 -9.86 16.12
C CYS A 80 17.44 -9.74 16.50
N ALA A 81 17.80 -8.95 17.51
CA ALA A 81 19.19 -8.68 17.92
C ALA A 81 20.11 -8.36 16.72
N GLY A 82 19.70 -7.43 15.87
CA GLY A 82 20.44 -7.02 14.67
C GLY A 82 20.43 -8.00 13.47
N ARG A 83 19.78 -9.17 13.56
CA ARG A 83 19.76 -10.15 12.45
C ARG A 83 18.58 -10.00 11.48
N GLY A 84 17.59 -9.16 11.83
CA GLY A 84 16.28 -9.09 11.18
C GLY A 84 16.22 -8.39 9.83
N GLY A 85 17.17 -8.66 8.92
CA GLY A 85 17.11 -8.20 7.54
C GLY A 85 16.07 -8.95 6.70
N ALA A 86 15.98 -8.63 5.40
CA ALA A 86 15.08 -9.33 4.48
C ALA A 86 15.39 -10.84 4.42
N GLY A 87 14.35 -11.67 4.45
CA GLY A 87 14.45 -13.13 4.50
C GLY A 87 14.88 -13.70 5.85
N TRP A 88 14.83 -12.91 6.93
CA TRP A 88 15.10 -13.40 8.28
C TRP A 88 13.99 -14.35 8.79
N THR A 89 12.74 -14.09 8.39
CA THR A 89 11.59 -14.98 8.57
C THR A 89 10.92 -15.26 7.23
N ASP A 90 9.92 -16.15 7.23
CA ASP A 90 9.08 -16.34 6.06
C ASP A 90 8.36 -15.03 5.70
N PRO A 91 8.42 -14.60 4.42
CA PRO A 91 7.69 -13.42 3.97
C PRO A 91 6.17 -13.64 3.99
N ASP A 92 5.42 -12.58 4.29
CA ASP A 92 3.98 -12.58 4.06
C ASP A 92 3.70 -12.56 2.54
N LEU A 93 3.11 -13.65 2.03
CA LEU A 93 2.92 -13.84 0.59
C LEU A 93 1.86 -12.90 0.01
N GLU A 94 0.85 -12.51 0.79
CA GLU A 94 -0.20 -11.59 0.33
C GLU A 94 0.38 -10.18 0.20
N LEU A 95 1.10 -9.71 1.23
CA LEU A 95 1.79 -8.42 1.18
C LEU A 95 2.92 -8.40 0.13
N TYR A 96 3.64 -9.52 -0.06
CA TYR A 96 4.63 -9.63 -1.13
C TYR A 96 3.97 -9.48 -2.51
N ALA A 97 2.85 -10.16 -2.74
CA ALA A 97 2.12 -10.10 -4.01
C ALA A 97 1.57 -8.69 -4.29
N GLU A 98 1.08 -8.00 -3.26
CA GLU A 98 0.54 -6.65 -3.37
C GLU A 98 1.63 -5.59 -3.58
N TYR A 99 2.68 -5.59 -2.75
CA TYR A 99 3.64 -4.48 -2.69
C TYR A 99 4.96 -4.74 -3.42
N VAL A 100 5.51 -5.96 -3.33
CA VAL A 100 6.87 -6.27 -3.79
C VAL A 100 6.88 -6.80 -5.22
N ALA A 101 6.01 -7.76 -5.53
CA ALA A 101 5.97 -8.44 -6.83
C ALA A 101 5.81 -7.47 -8.01
N PRO A 102 4.94 -6.43 -7.96
CA PRO A 102 4.80 -5.49 -9.08
C PRO A 102 6.10 -4.70 -9.34
N ALA A 103 6.83 -4.33 -8.29
CA ALA A 103 8.09 -3.61 -8.43
C ALA A 103 9.18 -4.49 -9.06
N VAL A 104 9.27 -5.75 -8.63
CA VAL A 104 10.20 -6.74 -9.20
C VAL A 104 9.90 -6.96 -10.69
N GLN A 105 8.63 -7.12 -11.05
CA GLN A 105 8.21 -7.31 -12.45
C GLN A 105 8.55 -6.10 -13.33
N ARG A 106 8.28 -4.87 -12.86
CA ARG A 106 8.64 -3.64 -13.60
C ARG A 106 10.16 -3.57 -13.84
N ARG A 107 10.96 -3.90 -12.83
CA ARG A 107 12.43 -3.90 -12.94
C ARG A 107 12.93 -4.96 -13.92
N ALA A 108 12.34 -6.16 -13.89
CA ALA A 108 12.68 -7.23 -14.84
C ALA A 108 12.36 -6.81 -16.29
N ALA A 109 11.16 -6.26 -16.52
CA ALA A 109 10.74 -5.78 -17.84
C ALA A 109 11.63 -4.63 -18.36
N ALA A 110 12.01 -3.69 -17.50
CA ALA A 110 12.93 -2.61 -17.86
C ALA A 110 14.32 -3.14 -18.23
N ARG A 111 14.82 -4.16 -17.51
CA ARG A 111 16.12 -4.78 -17.81
C ARG A 111 16.13 -5.45 -19.18
N THR A 112 15.06 -6.18 -19.53
CA THR A 112 14.95 -6.84 -20.83
C THR A 112 15.00 -5.85 -21.99
N ARG A 113 14.28 -4.71 -21.88
CA ARG A 113 14.28 -3.65 -22.91
C ARG A 113 15.66 -3.04 -23.13
N ALA A 114 16.43 -2.83 -22.06
CA ALA A 114 17.78 -2.28 -22.16
C ALA A 114 18.77 -3.23 -22.85
N THR A 115 18.64 -4.55 -22.65
CA THR A 115 19.47 -5.54 -23.34
C THR A 115 19.18 -5.63 -24.84
N ASP A 116 17.91 -5.48 -25.24
CA ASP A 116 17.50 -5.57 -26.65
C ASP A 116 18.07 -4.40 -27.46
N ASP A 117 18.05 -3.20 -26.87
CA ASP A 117 18.63 -1.98 -27.48
C ASP A 117 20.17 -2.07 -27.64
N SER A 118 20.84 -2.81 -26.76
CA SER A 118 22.30 -2.97 -26.78
C SER A 118 22.81 -3.98 -27.82
N VAL A 119 21.96 -4.91 -28.27
CA VAL A 119 22.32 -5.92 -29.29
C VAL A 119 22.30 -5.32 -30.70
N VAL A 120 21.41 -4.35 -30.95
CA VAL A 120 21.24 -3.73 -32.27
C VAL A 120 22.46 -2.88 -32.67
N THR A 121 23.24 -2.36 -31.71
CA THR A 121 24.40 -1.50 -31.99
C THR A 121 25.72 -2.22 -32.32
N ASN A 122 25.80 -3.56 -32.23
CA ASN A 122 27.05 -4.31 -32.47
C ASN A 122 27.17 -4.97 -33.87
N GLY A 123 26.25 -4.69 -34.80
CA GLY A 123 26.30 -5.19 -36.19
C GLY A 123 27.22 -4.38 -37.12
N GLY A 124 28.51 -4.27 -36.80
CA GLY A 124 29.50 -3.52 -37.59
C GLY A 124 30.25 -4.36 -38.64
N ALA A 125 29.85 -4.17 -39.90
CA ALA A 125 30.57 -4.33 -41.19
C ALA A 125 30.98 -5.72 -41.73
N PRO A 126 30.63 -6.06 -42.99
CA PRO A 126 31.19 -7.18 -43.74
C PRO A 126 32.56 -6.80 -44.33
N GLN A 127 33.57 -7.67 -44.18
CA GLN A 127 34.87 -7.50 -44.83
C GLN A 127 34.80 -8.06 -46.25
N GLU A 128 34.58 -7.18 -47.23
CA GLU A 128 34.78 -7.46 -48.65
C GLU A 128 36.26 -7.31 -49.03
N GLY A 129 36.82 -8.38 -49.62
CA GLY A 129 37.74 -8.26 -50.75
C GLY A 129 39.24 -8.32 -50.46
N VAL A 130 39.84 -9.48 -50.75
CA VAL A 130 41.12 -9.56 -51.49
C VAL A 130 41.05 -10.82 -52.39
N ARG A 131 40.86 -10.61 -53.69
CA ARG A 131 41.10 -11.61 -54.75
C ARG A 131 42.55 -11.47 -55.19
N SER A 132 43.29 -12.58 -55.22
CA SER A 132 44.59 -12.71 -55.89
C SER A 132 44.44 -13.21 -57.31
#